data_AF-A0A840USC5-F1
#
_entry.id   AF-A0A840USC5-F1
#
_cell.length_a   1.000
_cell.length_b   1.000
_cell.length_c   1.000
_cell.angle_alpha   90.00
_cell.angle_beta   90.00
_cell.angle_gamma   90.00
#
_symmetry.space_group_name_H-M   'P 1'
#
loop_
_entity.id
_entity.type
_entity.pdbx_description
1 polymer ?
#
loop_
_entity_poly.entity_id
_entity_poly.type
_entity_poly.pdbx_seq_one_letter_code
_entity_poly.pdbx_strand_id
1 'polypeptide(L)'
;MKKYRRIIIIVATVVIFFSFFGFFSIPPIGIFPQGITCFVLKSPSDPFFNSPDAISIKHIGHVSIFSRAMGIAEGAKNPIILRLPYIETFYNLSVDYAQIDH
;
A
#
# COMPACT_ATOMS: atom_id res chain seq x y z
N MET A 1 8.43 5.37 36.93
CA MET A 1 8.39 6.17 35.68
C MET A 1 9.25 5.61 34.54
N LYS A 2 10.45 5.05 34.76
CA LYS A 2 11.34 4.52 33.69
C LYS A 2 10.75 3.34 32.87
N LYS A 3 9.91 2.48 33.49
CA LYS A 3 9.27 1.34 32.81
C LYS A 3 8.31 1.79 31.70
N TYR A 4 7.48 2.80 31.98
CA TYR A 4 6.56 3.39 31.00
C TYR A 4 7.29 4.18 29.91
N ARG A 5 8.44 4.82 30.23
CA ARG A 5 9.24 5.53 29.23
C ARG A 5 9.69 4.62 28.08
N ARG A 6 10.09 3.38 28.37
CA ARG A 6 10.47 2.41 27.33
C ARG A 6 9.27 2.00 26.47
N ILE A 7 8.12 1.79 27.09
CA ILE A 7 6.87 1.45 26.40
C ILE A 7 6.46 2.60 25.47
N ILE A 8 6.50 3.85 25.96
CA ILE A 8 6.16 5.04 25.16
C ILE A 8 7.09 5.17 23.95
N ILE A 9 8.40 4.96 24.12
CA ILE A 9 9.35 5.01 23.01
C ILE A 9 9.03 3.92 21.97
N ILE A 10 8.79 2.68 22.40
CA ILE A 10 8.45 1.58 21.49
C ILE A 10 7.17 1.90 20.71
N VAL A 11 6.12 2.35 21.39
CA VAL A 11 4.84 2.72 20.75
C VAL A 11 5.05 3.86 19.75
N ALA A 12 5.79 4.91 20.13
CA ALA A 12 6.08 6.03 19.24
C ALA A 12 6.84 5.58 17.98
N THR A 13 7.86 4.73 18.13
CA THR A 13 8.61 4.17 16.99
C THR A 13 7.70 3.36 16.07
N VAL A 14 6.82 2.53 16.63
CA VAL A 14 5.86 1.74 15.84
C VAL A 14 4.91 2.65 15.07
N VAL A 15 4.33 3.66 15.72
CA VAL A 15 3.42 4.61 15.05
C VAL A 15 4.11 5.35 13.90
N ILE A 16 5.34 5.83 14.12
CA ILE A 16 6.14 6.48 13.06
C ILE A 16 6.38 5.50 11.91
N PHE A 17 6.75 4.25 12.21
CA PHE A 17 6.98 3.24 11.20
C PHE A 17 5.72 2.98 10.34
N PHE A 18 4.56 2.80 10.97
CA PHE A 18 3.29 2.62 10.24
C PHE A 18 2.85 3.86 9.43
N SER A 19 3.32 5.05 9.78
CA SER A 19 2.98 6.28 9.07
C SER A 19 3.78 6.44 7.76
N PHE A 20 5.07 6.05 7.77
CA PHE A 20 5.98 6.25 6.63
C PHE A 20 6.15 5.03 5.73
N PHE A 21 5.90 3.82 6.23
CA PHE A 21 6.07 2.59 5.45
C PHE A 21 4.72 1.99 5.04
N GLY A 22 4.70 1.31 3.90
CA GLY A 22 3.53 0.58 3.42
C GLY A 22 3.88 -0.48 2.39
N PHE A 23 2.87 -1.28 2.03
CA PHE A 23 2.95 -2.29 0.99
C PHE A 23 2.10 -1.88 -0.20
N PHE A 24 2.70 -1.91 -1.38
CA PHE A 24 2.05 -1.65 -2.65
C PHE A 24 1.97 -2.95 -3.47
N SER A 25 0.78 -3.54 -3.58
CA SER A 25 0.59 -4.81 -4.29
C SER A 25 0.01 -4.57 -5.67
N ILE A 26 0.77 -4.95 -6.70
CA ILE A 26 0.36 -4.91 -8.09
C ILE A 26 -0.16 -6.31 -8.45
N PRO A 27 -1.47 -6.47 -8.72
CA PRO A 27 -2.03 -7.76 -9.11
C PRO A 27 -1.44 -8.22 -10.44
N PRO A 28 -1.46 -9.53 -10.71
CA PRO A 28 -1.02 -10.05 -12.00
C PRO A 28 -1.88 -9.43 -13.11
N ILE A 29 -1.20 -8.73 -14.02
CA ILE A 29 -1.77 -8.16 -15.24
C ILE A 29 -1.05 -8.81 -16.42
N GLY A 30 -1.65 -8.83 -17.61
CA GLY A 30 -1.08 -9.55 -18.76
C GLY A 30 0.40 -9.22 -19.08
N ILE A 31 0.89 -8.05 -18.64
CA ILE A 31 2.28 -7.58 -18.78
C ILE A 31 3.17 -8.04 -17.59
N PHE A 32 2.59 -8.24 -16.40
CA PHE A 32 3.23 -8.79 -15.20
C PHE A 32 2.53 -10.09 -14.76
N PRO A 33 2.86 -11.24 -15.38
CA PRO A 33 2.11 -12.48 -15.17
C PRO A 33 2.16 -13.02 -13.73
N GLN A 34 3.16 -12.64 -12.94
CA GLN A 34 3.32 -13.10 -11.56
C GLN A 34 2.78 -12.10 -10.52
N GLY A 35 2.44 -10.87 -10.91
CA GLY A 35 2.22 -9.77 -9.98
C GLY A 35 3.49 -9.42 -9.18
N ILE A 36 3.43 -8.35 -8.37
CA ILE A 36 4.53 -7.98 -7.49
C ILE A 36 4.02 -7.21 -6.28
N THR A 37 4.63 -7.44 -5.12
CA THR A 37 4.35 -6.63 -3.92
C THR A 37 5.60 -5.85 -3.56
N CYS A 38 5.51 -4.52 -3.55
CA CYS A 38 6.60 -3.63 -3.21
C CYS A 38 6.42 -3.12 -1.79
N PHE A 39 7.46 -3.17 -0.97
CA PHE A 39 7.51 -2.34 0.24
C PHE A 39 7.96 -0.94 -0.17
N VAL A 40 7.16 0.05 0.15
CA VAL A 40 7.37 1.43 -0.29
C VAL A 40 7.42 2.36 0.91
N LEU A 41 8.17 3.45 0.76
CA LEU A 41 7.98 4.61 1.62
C LEU A 41 6.72 5.32 1.13
N LYS A 42 5.63 5.20 1.88
CA LYS A 42 4.33 5.72 1.48
C LYS A 42 4.19 7.19 1.88
N SER A 43 3.29 7.90 1.22
CA SER A 43 2.87 9.21 1.71
C SER A 43 2.02 9.07 2.98
N PRO A 44 2.02 10.06 3.89
CA PRO A 44 1.21 9.99 5.12
C PRO A 44 -0.29 9.81 4.87
N SER A 45 -0.78 10.28 3.71
CA SER A 45 -2.16 10.14 3.24
C SER A 45 -2.50 8.76 2.69
N ASP A 46 -1.49 7.97 2.33
CA ASP A 46 -1.71 6.67 1.70
C ASP A 46 -1.98 5.60 2.77
N PRO A 47 -2.87 4.63 2.49
CA PRO A 47 -3.10 3.50 3.38
C PRO A 47 -1.85 2.62 3.49
N PHE A 48 -1.75 1.85 4.58
CA PHE A 48 -0.61 0.94 4.81
C PHE A 48 -0.55 -0.18 3.76
N PHE A 49 -1.71 -0.70 3.34
CA PHE A 49 -1.83 -1.60 2.20
C PHE A 49 -2.48 -0.85 1.05
N ASN A 50 -1.78 -0.75 -0.07
CA ASN A 50 -2.25 -0.03 -1.24
C ASN A 50 -2.05 -0.87 -2.50
N SER A 51 -2.83 -0.58 -3.54
CA SER A 51 -2.75 -1.24 -4.84
C SER A 51 -3.22 -0.30 -5.94
N PRO A 52 -2.89 -0.56 -7.21
CA PRO A 52 -3.42 0.21 -8.33
C PRO A 52 -4.95 0.21 -8.40
N ASP A 53 -5.56 -0.90 -7.99
CA ASP A 53 -7.02 -1.07 -7.99
C ASP A 53 -7.65 -0.28 -6.83
N ALA A 54 -7.03 -0.28 -5.64
CA ALA A 54 -7.46 0.53 -4.50
C ALA A 54 -7.45 2.04 -4.83
N ILE A 55 -6.39 2.51 -5.49
CA ILE A 55 -6.30 3.90 -5.98
C ILE A 55 -7.41 4.20 -6.99
N SER A 56 -7.63 3.29 -7.94
CA SER A 56 -8.66 3.43 -8.98
C SER A 56 -10.06 3.50 -8.38
N ILE A 57 -10.37 2.63 -7.41
CA ILE A 57 -11.62 2.64 -6.68
C ILE A 57 -11.78 4.00 -6.02
N LYS A 58 -10.81 4.45 -5.21
CA LYS A 58 -10.88 5.71 -4.47
C LYS A 58 -11.06 6.97 -5.34
N HIS A 59 -10.50 7.00 -6.55
CA HIS A 59 -10.53 8.20 -7.41
C HIS A 59 -11.61 8.18 -8.49
N ILE A 60 -11.94 6.99 -9.01
CA ILE A 60 -12.76 6.83 -10.22
C ILE A 60 -14.03 5.99 -9.93
N GLY A 61 -14.07 5.24 -8.83
CA GLY A 61 -15.19 4.35 -8.46
C GLY A 61 -15.26 3.05 -9.29
N HIS A 62 -14.40 2.90 -10.31
CA HIS A 62 -14.36 1.73 -11.18
C HIS A 62 -12.92 1.33 -11.53
N VAL A 63 -12.72 0.03 -11.77
CA VAL A 63 -11.43 -0.54 -12.17
C VAL A 63 -11.44 -0.83 -13.67
N SER A 64 -10.46 -0.26 -14.38
CA SER A 64 -10.19 -0.50 -15.80
C SER A 64 -8.69 -0.72 -16.03
N ILE A 65 -8.31 -1.20 -17.22
CA ILE A 65 -6.89 -1.36 -17.58
C ILE A 65 -6.16 -0.01 -17.54
N PHE A 66 -6.83 1.06 -17.99
CA PHE A 66 -6.28 2.40 -17.94
C PHE A 66 -6.14 2.92 -16.51
N SER A 67 -7.15 2.71 -15.65
CA SER A 67 -7.06 3.11 -14.24
C SER A 67 -5.96 2.36 -13.49
N ARG A 68 -5.75 1.07 -13.79
CA ARG A 68 -4.59 0.30 -13.31
C ARG A 68 -3.27 0.92 -13.72
N ALA A 69 -3.13 1.31 -14.99
CA ALA A 69 -1.92 1.97 -15.46
C ALA A 69 -1.67 3.28 -14.72
N MET A 70 -2.71 4.07 -14.47
CA MET A 70 -2.63 5.29 -13.66
C MET A 70 -2.27 5.00 -12.20
N GLY A 71 -2.90 4.01 -11.57
CA GLY A 71 -2.62 3.62 -10.19
C GLY A 71 -1.19 3.08 -10.01
N ILE A 72 -0.65 2.38 -11.01
CA ILE A 72 0.76 1.97 -11.04
C ILE A 72 1.66 3.21 -11.16
N ALA A 73 1.34 4.16 -12.04
CA ALA A 73 2.13 5.39 -12.20
C ALA A 73 2.13 6.24 -10.92
N GLU A 74 1.01 6.28 -10.21
CA GLU A 74 0.89 6.95 -8.92
C GLU A 74 1.68 6.21 -7.83
N GLY A 75 1.54 4.88 -7.73
CA GLY A 75 2.32 4.07 -6.80
C GLY A 75 3.82 4.11 -7.06
N ALA A 76 4.24 4.29 -8.32
CA ALA A 76 5.64 4.41 -8.72
C ALA A 76 6.31 5.72 -8.26
N LYS A 77 5.54 6.72 -7.80
CA LYS A 77 6.10 7.94 -7.18
C LYS A 77 6.73 7.65 -5.83
N ASN A 78 6.29 6.59 -5.15
CA ASN A 78 6.79 6.20 -3.85
C ASN A 78 8.09 5.36 -4.01
N PRO A 79 9.17 5.68 -3.28
CA PRO A 79 10.42 4.95 -3.42
C PRO A 79 10.26 3.51 -2.89
N ILE A 80 10.66 2.55 -3.74
CA ILE A 80 10.59 1.12 -3.43
C ILE A 80 11.83 0.73 -2.63
N ILE A 81 11.60 0.18 -1.44
CA ILE A 81 12.65 -0.30 -0.55
C ILE A 81 13.01 -1.74 -0.87
N LEU A 82 12.00 -2.59 -1.08
CA LEU A 82 12.18 -4.00 -1.43
C LEU A 82 11.01 -4.52 -2.28
N ARG A 83 11.29 -5.56 -3.06
CA ARG A 83 10.33 -6.23 -3.93
C ARG A 83 10.12 -7.66 -3.44
N LEU A 84 8.87 -8.01 -3.21
CA LEU A 84 8.39 -9.34 -2.78
C LEU A 84 7.59 -9.97 -3.93
N PRO A 85 7.50 -11.32 -3.96
CA PRO A 85 6.50 -11.99 -4.78
C PRO A 85 5.11 -11.48 -4.42
N TYR A 86 4.18 -11.55 -5.37
CA TYR A 86 2.81 -11.13 -5.16
C TYR A 86 2.18 -11.85 -3.96
N ILE A 87 1.62 -11.07 -3.03
CA ILE A 87 0.87 -11.56 -1.88
C ILE A 87 -0.59 -11.16 -2.05
N GLU A 88 -1.43 -12.13 -2.36
CA GLU A 88 -2.87 -11.94 -2.58
C GLU A 88 -3.57 -11.32 -1.37
N THR A 89 -3.20 -11.73 -0.14
CA THR A 89 -3.76 -11.17 1.10
C THR A 89 -3.56 -9.66 1.22
N PHE A 90 -2.38 -9.15 0.81
CA PHE A 90 -2.08 -7.71 0.91
C PHE A 90 -2.84 -6.92 -0.15
N TYR A 91 -3.07 -7.53 -1.30
CA TYR A 91 -3.92 -6.96 -2.35
C TYR A 91 -5.39 -6.90 -1.91
N ASN A 92 -5.96 -8.00 -1.41
CA ASN A 92 -7.36 -8.03 -0.97
C ASN A 92 -7.63 -7.02 0.16
N LEU A 93 -6.73 -6.95 1.15
CA LEU A 93 -6.82 -5.93 2.19
C LEU A 93 -6.86 -4.51 1.60
N SER A 94 -6.00 -4.21 0.63
CA SER A 94 -5.98 -2.87 0.01
C SER A 94 -7.31 -2.52 -0.69
N VAL A 95 -7.95 -3.50 -1.35
CA VAL A 95 -9.22 -3.30 -2.06
C VAL A 95 -10.37 -3.17 -1.07
N ASP A 96 -10.41 -4.02 -0.05
CA ASP A 96 -11.43 -3.99 1.00
C ASP A 96 -11.41 -2.64 1.73
N TYR A 97 -10.22 -2.15 2.12
CA TYR A 97 -10.09 -0.82 2.73
C TYR A 97 -10.55 0.29 1.79
N ALA A 98 -10.22 0.21 0.50
CA ALA A 98 -10.61 1.24 -0.47
C ALA A 98 -12.13 1.25 -0.76
N GLN A 99 -12.81 0.12 -0.61
CA GLN A 99 -14.27 0.04 -0.77
C GLN A 99 -15.02 0.58 0.46
N ILE A 100 -14.46 0.44 1.66
CA ILE A 100 -15.06 0.99 2.90
C ILE A 100 -14.95 2.52 2.95
N ASP A 101 -13.87 3.08 2.39
CA ASP A 101 -13.61 4.52 2.34
C ASP A 101 -14.44 5.28 1.26
N HIS A 102 -15.25 4.59 0.47
CA HIS A 102 -15.94 5.13 -0.72
C HIS A 102 -17.46 5.25 -0.55
#